data_AF-A0A844EPR8-F1
#
_entry.id   AF-A0A844EPR8-F1
#
_cell.length_a   1.000
_cell.length_b   1.000
_cell.length_c   1.000
_cell.angle_alpha   90.00
_cell.angle_beta   90.00
_cell.angle_gamma   90.00
#
_symmetry.space_group_name_H-M   'P 1'
#
loop_
_entity.id
_entity.type
_entity.pdbx_description
1 polymer ?
#
loop_
_entity_poly.entity_id
_entity_poly.type
_entity_poly.pdbx_seq_one_letter_code
_entity_poly.pdbx_strand_id
1 'polypeptide(L)'
;EVIIQTFNPDHYAIRLAKTQDYEKFYATEMRIRHDGKYPPYYFTVKLTGNSASENQTVSEMFGILNFLKKQLSSNAIILGPTPKVITRI
;
A
#
# COMPACT_ATOMS: atom_id res chain seq x y z
N GLU A 1 32.82 5.23 -2.57
CA GLU A 1 32.37 3.85 -2.85
C GLU A 1 30.97 3.67 -2.26
N VAL A 2 30.09 2.92 -2.94
CA VAL A 2 28.73 2.63 -2.45
C VAL A 2 28.61 1.12 -2.28
N ILE A 3 28.23 0.67 -1.08
CA ILE A 3 28.05 -0.75 -0.75
C ILE A 3 26.57 -0.98 -0.45
N ILE A 4 26.00 -1.99 -1.10
CA ILE A 4 24.62 -2.44 -0.85
C ILE A 4 24.70 -3.85 -0.27
N GLN A 5 24.22 -4.01 0.97
CA GLN A 5 24.09 -5.31 1.62
C GLN A 5 22.62 -5.75 1.59
N THR A 6 22.35 -6.88 0.95
CA THR A 6 20.99 -7.43 0.81
C THR A 6 21.03 -8.95 0.79
N PHE A 7 19.98 -9.58 1.32
CA PHE A 7 19.78 -11.02 1.18
C PHE A 7 19.29 -11.42 -0.23
N ASN A 8 18.88 -10.45 -1.06
CA ASN A 8 18.32 -10.71 -2.39
C ASN A 8 19.05 -9.91 -3.49
N PRO A 9 20.32 -10.24 -3.79
CA PRO A 9 21.16 -9.47 -4.73
C PRO A 9 20.67 -9.53 -6.19
N ASP A 10 19.86 -10.54 -6.52
CA ASP A 10 19.33 -10.73 -7.87
C ASP A 10 17.99 -10.03 -8.13
N HIS A 11 17.43 -9.37 -7.10
CA HIS A 11 16.22 -8.57 -7.27
C HIS A 11 16.48 -7.46 -8.32
N TYR A 12 15.56 -7.29 -9.29
CA TYR A 12 15.77 -6.40 -10.43
C TYR A 12 16.16 -4.98 -10.02
N ALA A 13 15.54 -4.45 -8.96
CA ALA A 13 15.86 -3.12 -8.44
C ALA A 13 17.33 -3.00 -8.00
N ILE A 14 17.90 -4.05 -7.38
CA ILE A 14 19.30 -4.08 -6.95
C ILE A 14 20.23 -4.17 -8.16
N ARG A 15 19.89 -5.01 -9.14
CA ARG A 15 20.66 -5.16 -10.38
C ARG A 15 20.71 -3.85 -11.18
N LEU A 16 19.59 -3.16 -11.31
CA LEU A 16 19.49 -1.88 -12.02
C LEU A 16 20.15 -0.73 -11.25
N ALA A 17 20.05 -0.72 -9.91
CA ALA A 17 20.79 0.23 -9.09
C ALA A 17 22.31 0.07 -9.24
N LYS A 18 22.81 -1.17 -9.29
CA LYS A 18 24.23 -1.46 -9.52
C LYS A 18 24.75 -0.86 -10.83
N THR A 19 23.94 -0.87 -11.89
CA THR A 19 24.28 -0.29 -13.20
C THR A 19 23.83 1.16 -13.37
N GLN A 20 23.24 1.77 -12.33
CA GLN A 20 22.63 3.10 -12.36
C GLN A 20 21.60 3.31 -13.48
N ASP A 21 20.88 2.26 -13.87
CA ASP A 21 19.86 2.31 -14.93
C ASP A 21 18.50 2.71 -14.35
N TYR A 22 18.37 4.01 -14.09
CA TYR A 22 17.15 4.59 -13.50
C TYR A 22 15.94 4.47 -14.44
N GLU A 23 16.12 4.71 -15.74
CA GLU A 23 15.02 4.72 -16.72
C GLU A 23 14.36 3.35 -16.81
N LYS A 24 15.15 2.28 -16.89
CA LYS A 24 14.62 0.92 -16.90
C LYS A 24 13.97 0.54 -15.58
N PHE A 25 14.53 1.01 -14.46
CA PHE A 25 13.91 0.82 -13.15
C PHE A 25 12.54 1.50 -13.11
N TYR A 26 12.46 2.78 -13.49
CA TYR A 26 11.23 3.55 -13.56
C TYR A 26 10.19 2.86 -14.45
N ALA A 27 10.54 2.48 -15.68
CA ALA A 27 9.60 1.81 -16.58
C ALA A 27 9.07 0.48 -16.00
N THR A 28 9.94 -0.30 -15.34
CA THR A 28 9.56 -1.57 -14.69
C THR A 28 8.61 -1.33 -13.51
N GLU A 29 8.96 -0.37 -12.66
CA GLU A 29 8.20 0.05 -11.48
C GLU A 29 6.83 0.63 -11.83
N MET A 30 6.74 1.42 -12.90
CA MET A 30 5.49 2.00 -13.38
C MET A 30 4.57 0.94 -13.95
N ARG A 31 5.10 -0.03 -14.71
CA ARG A 31 4.32 -1.19 -15.17
C ARG A 31 3.76 -1.99 -13.99
N ILE A 32 4.61 -2.32 -13.01
CA ILE A 32 4.18 -3.05 -11.80
C ILE A 32 3.10 -2.27 -11.03
N ARG A 33 3.23 -0.95 -10.91
CA ARG A 33 2.21 -0.11 -10.25
C ARG A 33 0.90 -0.07 -11.02
N HIS A 34 0.95 0.00 -12.35
CA HIS A 34 -0.24 -0.04 -13.19
C HIS A 34 -1.00 -1.36 -13.01
N ASP A 35 -0.28 -2.47 -13.15
CA ASP A 35 -0.83 -3.82 -13.01
C ASP A 35 -1.38 -4.05 -11.59
N GLY A 36 -0.69 -3.52 -10.57
CA GLY A 36 -1.08 -3.59 -9.16
C GLY A 36 -2.12 -2.56 -8.71
N LYS A 37 -2.63 -1.71 -9.61
CA LYS A 37 -3.61 -0.65 -9.30
C LYS A 37 -3.14 0.33 -8.21
N TYR A 38 -1.87 0.70 -8.26
CA TYR A 38 -1.25 1.67 -7.36
C TYR A 38 -1.17 3.07 -7.99
N PRO A 39 -0.98 4.13 -7.18
CA PRO A 39 -0.65 5.46 -7.69
C PRO A 39 0.54 5.40 -8.67
N PRO A 40 0.60 6.27 -9.70
CA PRO A 40 -0.33 7.37 -9.98
C PRO A 40 -1.59 6.97 -10.75
N TYR A 41 -1.77 5.69 -11.07
CA TYR A 41 -2.92 5.21 -11.86
C TYR A 41 -4.21 5.11 -11.05
N TYR A 42 -4.09 5.00 -9.73
CA TYR A 42 -5.20 4.97 -8.79
C TYR A 42 -5.00 6.00 -7.69
N PHE A 43 -6.08 6.67 -7.29
CA PHE A 43 -6.09 7.46 -6.05
C PHE A 43 -6.28 6.51 -4.86
N THR A 44 -5.45 6.69 -3.84
CA THR A 44 -5.50 5.87 -2.62
C THR A 44 -5.81 6.75 -1.41
N VAL A 45 -6.79 6.33 -0.60
CA VAL A 45 -7.15 6.99 0.65
C VAL A 45 -7.05 5.96 1.78
N LYS A 46 -6.41 6.35 2.89
CA LYS A 46 -6.30 5.51 4.09
C LYS A 46 -7.12 6.12 5.22
N LEU A 47 -8.17 5.41 5.65
CA LEU A 47 -8.95 5.75 6.83
C LEU A 47 -8.40 5.00 8.03
N THR A 48 -8.19 5.69 9.15
CA THR A 48 -7.65 5.11 10.38
C THR A 48 -8.50 5.52 11.57
N GLY A 49 -9.05 4.54 12.28
CA GLY A 49 -9.74 4.75 13.56
C GLY A 49 -8.78 4.58 14.74
N ASN A 50 -9.01 5.34 15.81
CA ASN A 50 -8.32 5.18 17.08
C ASN A 50 -9.24 5.60 18.22
N SER A 51 -9.37 4.74 19.22
CA SER A 51 -10.00 5.05 20.50
C SER A 51 -9.35 4.22 21.61
N ALA A 52 -9.69 4.52 22.86
CA ALA A 52 -9.23 3.75 24.02
C ALA A 52 -9.80 2.31 24.03
N SER A 53 -10.93 2.08 23.34
CA SER A 53 -11.56 0.77 23.22
C SER A 53 -11.35 0.22 21.82
N GLU A 54 -10.53 -0.82 21.70
CA GLU A 54 -10.28 -1.49 20.43
C GLU A 54 -11.58 -2.02 19.80
N ASN A 55 -12.44 -2.66 20.61
CA ASN A 55 -13.74 -3.16 20.16
C ASN A 55 -14.63 -2.04 19.59
N GLN A 56 -14.62 -0.86 20.21
CA GLN A 56 -15.37 0.29 19.69
C GLN A 56 -14.78 0.74 18.35
N THR A 57 -13.45 0.88 18.26
CA THR A 57 -12.78 1.26 17.01
C THR A 57 -13.12 0.28 15.88
N VAL A 58 -13.08 -1.02 16.16
CA VAL A 58 -13.43 -2.06 15.19
C VAL A 58 -14.88 -1.89 14.72
N SER A 59 -15.84 -1.77 15.65
CA SER A 59 -17.25 -1.60 15.32
C SER A 59 -17.50 -0.37 14.44
N GLU A 60 -16.94 0.79 14.80
CA GLU A 60 -17.11 2.04 14.04
C GLU A 60 -16.48 1.95 12.64
N MET A 61 -15.29 1.35 12.53
CA MET A 61 -14.62 1.16 11.24
C MET A 61 -15.40 0.21 10.32
N PHE A 62 -16.05 -0.83 10.86
CA PHE A 62 -16.98 -1.66 10.10
C PHE A 62 -18.24 -0.89 9.67
N GLY A 63 -18.75 0.00 10.52
CA GLY A 63 -19.84 0.92 10.18
C GLY A 63 -19.49 1.80 8.97
N ILE A 64 -18.31 2.43 9.01
CA ILE A 64 -17.80 3.25 7.91
C ILE A 64 -17.60 2.41 6.63
N LEU A 65 -17.04 1.20 6.74
CA LEU A 65 -16.90 0.29 5.61
C LEU A 65 -18.25 0.04 4.90
N ASN A 66 -19.27 -0.31 5.68
CA ASN A 66 -20.60 -0.62 5.16
C ASN A 66 -21.27 0.59 4.53
N PHE A 67 -21.04 1.78 5.07
CA PHE A 67 -21.49 3.03 4.46
C PHE A 67 -20.79 3.26 3.11
N LEU A 68 -19.46 3.18 3.07
CA LEU A 68 -18.68 3.42 1.84
C LEU A 68 -19.03 2.42 0.74
N LYS A 69 -19.23 1.14 1.06
CA LYS A 69 -19.65 0.13 0.09
C LYS A 69 -20.96 0.47 -0.63
N LYS A 70 -21.85 1.23 0.00
CA LYS A 70 -23.14 1.65 -0.58
C LYS A 70 -23.03 2.92 -1.42
N GLN A 71 -22.06 3.78 -1.12
CA GLN A 71 -21.93 5.10 -1.74
C GLN A 71 -20.89 5.16 -2.86
N LEU A 72 -19.89 4.27 -2.82
CA LEU A 72 -18.83 4.24 -3.82
C LEU A 72 -19.25 3.42 -5.04
N SER A 73 -18.74 3.83 -6.21
CA SER A 73 -18.93 3.08 -7.46
C SER A 73 -18.30 1.68 -7.37
N SER A 74 -18.77 0.75 -8.21
CA SER A 74 -18.22 -0.61 -8.34
C SER A 74 -16.74 -0.65 -8.74
N ASN A 75 -16.20 0.46 -9.28
CA ASN A 75 -14.79 0.57 -9.64
C ASN A 75 -13.88 0.88 -8.44
N ALA A 76 -14.45 1.32 -7.30
CA ALA A 76 -13.67 1.60 -6.10
C ALA A 76 -13.27 0.30 -5.40
N ILE A 77 -12.00 0.20 -5.00
CA ILE A 77 -11.44 -0.97 -4.33
C ILE A 77 -11.33 -0.67 -2.83
N ILE A 78 -11.88 -1.54 -2.00
CA ILE A 78 -11.79 -1.45 -0.54
C ILE A 78 -11.10 -2.70 0.00
N LEU A 79 -9.96 -2.52 0.68
CA LEU A 79 -9.09 -3.61 1.14
C LEU A 79 -9.21 -3.94 2.64
N GLY A 80 -9.99 -3.18 3.40
CA GLY A 80 -10.12 -3.31 4.86
C GLY A 80 -11.57 -3.46 5.33
N PRO A 81 -11.85 -3.19 6.63
CA PRO A 81 -10.92 -2.71 7.66
C PRO A 81 -9.97 -3.80 8.13
N THR A 82 -8.73 -3.42 8.44
CA THR A 82 -7.70 -4.33 8.97
C THR A 82 -7.23 -3.77 10.32
N PRO A 83 -7.04 -4.62 11.35
CA PRO A 83 -6.50 -4.14 12.63
C PRO A 83 -5.11 -3.52 12.43
N LYS A 84 -4.74 -2.57 13.30
CA LYS A 84 -3.38 -2.01 13.28
C LYS A 84 -2.38 -3.09 13.66
N VAL A 85 -1.30 -3.21 12.88
CA VAL A 85 -0.21 -4.16 13.14
C VAL A 85 0.57 -3.79 14.41
N ILE A 86 0.55 -2.52 14.81
CA ILE A 86 1.19 -2.03 16.04
C ILE A 86 0.12 -1.46 16.96
N THR A 87 -0.17 -2.19 18.03
CA THR A 87 -0.98 -1.71 19.15
C THR A 87 -0.13 -0.76 20.00
N ARG A 88 -0.71 0.36 20.46
CA ARG A 88 -0.02 1.24 21.42
C ARG A 88 0.09 0.46 22.74
N ILE A 89 1.30 0.28 23.24
CA ILE A 89 1.58 -0.26 24.59
C ILE A 89 1.30 0.84 25.61
#